data_AF-A0A1I5NJP6-F1
#
_entry.id   AF-A0A1I5NJP6-F1
#
_cell.length_a   1.000
_cell.length_b   1.000
_cell.length_c   1.000
_cell.angle_alpha   90.00
_cell.angle_beta   90.00
_cell.angle_gamma   90.00
#
_symmetry.space_group_name_H-M   'P 1'
#
loop_
_entity.id
_entity.type
_entity.pdbx_description
1 polymer ?
#
loop_
_entity_poly.entity_id
_entity_poly.type
_entity_poly.pdbx_seq_one_letter_code
_entity_poly.pdbx_strand_id
1 'polypeptide(L)' 'MPAVGALFALLVVLSIAGTIGLWYAIDGETDDTRIMSRGDAERAARKDTDENGADTGANRDRGADTAWSVDDREGDDAR' A
#
# COMPACT_ATOMS: atom_id res chain seq x y z
N MET A 1 -28.14 16.07 -31.83
CA MET A 1 -28.90 16.03 -30.56
C MET A 1 -28.09 16.76 -29.48
N PRO A 2 -28.23 18.09 -29.37
CA PRO A 2 -27.39 18.92 -28.48
C PRO A 2 -27.48 18.52 -26.99
N ALA A 3 -28.60 17.92 -26.57
CA ALA A 3 -28.80 17.41 -25.21
C ALA A 3 -27.78 16.34 -24.78
N VAL A 4 -27.32 15.49 -25.71
CA VAL A 4 -26.33 14.43 -25.40
C VAL A 4 -24.97 15.05 -25.10
N GLY A 5 -24.57 16.08 -25.86
CA GLY A 5 -23.31 16.80 -25.62
C GLY A 5 -23.31 17.56 -24.30
N ALA A 6 -24.44 18.19 -23.94
CA ALA A 6 -24.59 18.89 -22.67
C ALA A 6 -24.49 17.91 -21.47
N LEU A 7 -25.14 16.75 -21.57
CA LEU A 7 -25.07 15.72 -20.54
C LEU A 7 -23.63 15.19 -20.37
N PHE A 8 -22.94 14.91 -21.49
CA PHE A 8 -21.55 14.46 -21.46
C PHE A 8 -20.63 15.50 -20.81
N ALA A 9 -20.74 16.77 -21.20
CA ALA A 9 -19.95 17.84 -20.61
C ALA A 9 -20.20 17.97 -19.10
N LEU A 10 -21.46 17.86 -18.67
CA LEU A 10 -21.81 17.88 -17.25
C LEU A 10 -21.19 16.71 -16.49
N LEU A 11 -21.24 15.48 -17.05
CA LEU A 11 -20.59 14.31 -16.44
C LEU A 11 -19.08 14.49 -16.31
N VAL A 12 -18.42 15.05 -17.33
CA VAL A 12 -16.97 15.34 -17.28
C VAL A 12 -16.66 16.34 -16.17
N VAL A 13 -17.43 17.44 -16.07
CA VAL A 13 -17.26 18.44 -15.01
C VAL A 13 -17.50 17.81 -13.63
N LEU A 14 -18.56 17.01 -13.49
CA LEU A 14 -18.88 16.34 -12.23
C LEU A 14 -17.78 15.38 -11.81
N SER A 15 -17.19 14.64 -12.76
CA SER A 15 -16.09 13.73 -12.51
C SER A 15 -14.85 14.47 -12.01
N ILE A 16 -14.46 15.56 -12.68
CA ILE A 16 -13.29 16.36 -12.28
C ILE A 16 -13.53 16.98 -10.90
N ALA A 17 -14.70 17.60 -10.70
CA ALA A 17 -15.07 18.21 -9.42
C ALA A 17 -15.13 17.19 -8.29
N GLY A 18 -15.65 15.99 -8.55
CA GLY A 18 -15.68 14.88 -7.60
C GLY A 18 -14.28 14.43 -7.19
N THR A 19 -13.36 14.28 -8.13
CA THR A 19 -11.96 13.91 -7.83
C THR A 19 -11.28 14.98 -6.99
N ILE A 20 -11.42 16.27 -7.34
CA ILE A 20 -10.83 17.38 -6.58
C ILE A 20 -11.45 17.47 -5.19
N GLY A 21 -12.78 17.31 -5.08
CA GLY A 21 -13.48 17.33 -3.79
C GLY A 21 -13.06 16.19 -2.87
N LEU A 22 -12.88 14.99 -3.42
CA LEU A 22 -12.36 13.85 -2.66
C LEU A 22 -10.93 14.09 -2.16
N TRP A 23 -10.08 14.67 -3.01
CA TRP A 23 -8.72 15.04 -2.63
C TRP A 23 -8.72 16.02 -1.44
N TYR A 24 -9.51 17.09 -1.52
CA TYR A 24 -9.65 18.06 -0.42
C TYR A 24 -10.19 17.45 0.87
N ALA A 25 -11.12 16.49 0.77
CA ALA A 25 -11.65 15.80 1.94
C ALA A 25 -10.57 14.97 2.66
N ILE A 26 -9.72 14.28 1.91
CA ILE A 26 -8.60 13.50 2.45
C ILE A 26 -7.52 14.43 3.00
N ASP A 27 -7.19 15.49 2.27
CA ASP A 27 -6.17 16.48 2.65
C ASP A 27 -6.51 17.13 4.00
N GLY A 28 -7.77 17.55 4.20
CA GLY A 28 -8.22 18.11 5.47
C GLY A 28 -8.19 17.13 6.66
N GLU A 29 -8.30 15.82 6.41
CA GLU A 29 -8.14 14.79 7.45
C GLU A 29 -6.65 14.47 7.70
N THR A 30 -5.83 14.56 6.64
CA THR A 30 -4.42 14.13 6.68
C THR A 30 -3.48 15.27 7.11
N ASP A 31 -3.88 16.53 6.97
CA ASP A 31 -3.09 17.71 7.37
C ASP A 31 -2.77 17.73 8.87
N ASP A 32 -3.63 17.15 9.72
CA ASP A 32 -3.38 17.00 11.15
C ASP A 32 -2.46 15.82 11.49
N THR A 33 -2.01 15.05 10.49
CA THR A 33 -1.01 14.01 10.69
C THR A 33 0.32 14.66 11.00
N ARG A 34 0.66 14.69 12.30
CA ARG A 34 2.00 15.07 12.79
C ARG A 34 3.04 14.30 11.97
N ILE A 35 3.71 14.99 11.03
CA ILE A 35 4.76 14.40 10.21
C ILE A 35 5.85 13.87 11.15
N MET A 36 5.91 12.54 11.26
CA MET A 36 6.87 11.87 12.12
C MET A 36 8.28 12.14 11.60
N SER A 37 9.19 12.52 12.50
CA SER A 37 10.58 12.72 12.09
C SER A 37 11.13 11.40 11.57
N ARG A 38 11.96 11.46 10.53
CA ARG A 38 12.56 10.25 9.93
C ARG A 38 13.26 9.36 10.96
N GLY A 39 13.96 9.98 11.91
CA GLY A 39 14.66 9.25 12.98
C GLY A 39 13.70 8.55 13.95
N ASP A 40 12.55 9.15 14.23
CA ASP A 40 11.52 8.51 15.04
C ASP A 40 10.87 7.36 14.27
N ALA A 41 10.59 7.53 12.97
CA ALA A 41 10.00 6.49 12.13
C ALA A 41 10.90 5.25 12.03
N GLU A 42 12.22 5.45 11.83
CA GLU A 42 13.20 4.36 11.82
C GLU A 42 13.30 3.65 13.17
N ARG A 43 13.14 4.37 14.29
CA ARG A 43 13.11 3.78 15.64
C ARG A 43 11.84 2.97 15.88
N ALA A 44 10.69 3.48 15.49
CA ALA A 44 9.41 2.79 15.62
C ALA A 44 9.40 1.48 14.81
N ALA A 45 9.88 1.52 13.56
CA ALA A 45 9.97 0.33 12.71
C ALA A 45 10.85 -0.79 13.31
N ARG A 46 11.95 -0.43 13.99
CA ARG A 46 12.80 -1.40 14.70
C ARG A 46 12.10 -1.99 15.92
N LYS A 47 11.43 -1.16 16.71
CA LYS A 47 10.69 -1.59 17.91
C LYS A 47 9.56 -2.57 17.57
N ASP A 48 8.80 -2.31 16.52
CA ASP A 48 7.72 -3.20 16.08
C ASP A 48 8.24 -4.57 15.61
N THR A 49 9.44 -4.62 15.04
CA THR A 49 10.07 -5.88 14.63
C THR A 49 10.56 -6.69 15.84
N ASP A 50 11.09 -6.02 16.86
CA ASP A 50 11.57 -6.67 18.08
C ASP A 50 10.41 -7.21 18.94
N GLU A 51 9.29 -6.51 19.02
CA GLU A 51 8.10 -6.94 19.77
C GLU A 51 7.37 -8.10 19.07
N ASN A 52 7.30 -8.11 17.73
CA ASN A 52 6.66 -9.20 16.97
C ASN A 52 7.59 -10.43 16.80
N GLY A 53 8.91 -10.24 16.93
CA GLY A 53 9.91 -11.31 16.93
C GLY A 53 10.05 -12.03 18.28
N ALA A 54 9.72 -11.36 19.40
CA ALA A 54 9.82 -11.93 20.74
C ALA A 54 8.77 -13.02 21.02
N ASP A 55 7.55 -12.91 20.47
CA ASP A 55 6.49 -13.92 20.65
C ASP A 55 6.51 -15.05 19.60
N THR A 56 7.22 -14.87 18.48
CA THR A 56 7.30 -15.89 17.41
C THR A 56 8.48 -16.86 17.61
N GLY A 57 9.27 -16.70 18.67
CA GLY A 57 10.43 -17.56 18.98
C GLY A 57 10.12 -18.86 19.73
N ALA A 58 8.90 -19.06 20.24
CA ALA A 58 8.54 -20.17 21.13
C ALA A 58 7.62 -21.25 20.51
N ASN A 59 7.52 -21.32 19.17
CA ASN A 59 6.67 -22.32 18.50
C ASN A 59 7.38 -22.95 17.28
N ARG A 60 8.62 -23.43 17.45
CA ARG A 60 9.32 -24.27 16.46
C ARG A 60 8.83 -25.72 16.48
N ASP A 61 7.52 -25.91 16.38
CA ASP A 61 6.90 -27.23 16.24
C ASP A 61 5.54 -27.10 15.52
N ARG A 62 5.53 -26.60 14.28
CA ARG A 62 4.42 -26.78 13.30
C ARG A 62 4.79 -26.32 11.90
N GLY A 63 4.69 -27.23 10.93
CA GLY A 63 4.41 -26.97 9.50
C GLY A 63 5.48 -26.22 8.71
N ALA A 64 6.56 -26.85 8.30
CA ALA A 64 6.78 -27.33 6.92
C ALA A 64 5.66 -27.08 5.87
N ASP A 65 5.38 -25.82 5.51
CA ASP A 65 4.66 -25.48 4.27
C ASP A 65 4.83 -24.01 3.84
N THR A 66 6.07 -23.52 3.78
CA THR A 66 6.38 -22.32 2.96
C THR A 66 6.62 -22.75 1.52
N ALA A 67 5.53 -22.88 0.76
CA ALA A 67 5.49 -23.31 -0.64
C ALA A 67 5.98 -22.23 -1.63
N TRP A 68 7.00 -21.43 -1.29
CA TRP A 68 7.50 -20.34 -2.12
C TRP A 68 8.99 -20.50 -2.47
N SER A 69 9.43 -21.73 -2.70
CA SER A 69 10.68 -21.99 -3.41
C SER A 69 10.48 -21.63 -4.88
N VAL A 70 10.75 -20.38 -5.22
CA VAL A 70 10.96 -19.97 -6.62
C VAL A 70 12.31 -20.52 -7.05
N ASP A 71 12.32 -21.76 -7.56
CA ASP A 71 13.44 -22.30 -8.35
C ASP A 71 13.33 -21.76 -9.79
N ASP A 72 13.61 -20.47 -9.95
CA ASP A 72 13.95 -19.89 -11.25
C ASP A 72 15.47 -19.86 -11.42
N ARG A 73 16.03 -20.97 -11.92
CA ARG A 73 17.29 -20.98 -12.68
C ARG A 73 17.15 -21.92 -13.88
N GLU A 74 16.47 -21.38 -14.87
CA GLU A 74 16.98 -21.18 -16.23
C GLU A 74 18.32 -21.86 -16.57
N GLY A 75 18.25 -22.83 -17.49
CA GLY A 75 18.98 -22.77 -18.76
C GLY A 75 20.46 -23.16 -18.80
N ASP A 76 20.74 -24.09 -19.72
CA ASP A 76 22.00 -24.26 -20.46
C ASP A 76 23.21 -24.80 -19.69
N ASP A 77 23.53 -26.07 -19.95
CA ASP A 77 24.84 -26.43 -20.51
C ASP A 77 24.83 -27.91 -20.90
N ALA A 78 24.68 -28.13 -22.22
CA ALA A 78 24.93 -29.40 -22.88
C ALA A 78 26.42 -29.77 -22.80
N ARG A 79 26.75 -30.97 -22.28
CA ARG A 79 27.93 -31.77 -22.67
C ARG A 79 27.68 -33.26 -22.52
#